data_AF-A0A1F8QDG1-F1
#
_entry.id   AF-A0A1F8QDG1-F1
#
_cell.length_a   1.000
_cell.length_b   1.000
_cell.length_c   1.000
_cell.angle_alpha   90.00
_cell.angle_beta   90.00
_cell.angle_gamma   90.00
#
_symmetry.space_group_name_H-M   'P 1'
#
loop_
_entity.id
_entity.type
_entity.pdbx_description
1 polymer ?
#
loop_
_entity_poly.entity_id
_entity_poly.type
_entity_poly.pdbx_seq_one_letter_code
_entity_poly.pdbx_strand_id
1 'polypeptide(L)'
;MDSKFFNSSALQGLNRIGDLLIPQNADFPAFSESGAAQNVDDLLEYALAEDVSLLNTVLGVMHLLPESTLSWLVRRMETSNRDQGALSSLLRQLNFGLRGIIFSLYYGGKAGFGESGKTPLEVIGYDLKRVDT
;
A
#
# COMPACT_ATOMS: atom_id res chain seq x y z
N MET A 1 -5.99 -11.39 -10.38
CA MET A 1 -5.47 -10.03 -10.14
C MET A 1 -4.08 -10.10 -10.70
N ASP A 2 -3.88 -9.43 -11.83
CA ASP A 2 -2.77 -9.70 -12.72
C ASP A 2 -1.97 -8.42 -12.84
N SER A 3 -0.66 -8.51 -12.66
CA SER A 3 0.29 -7.41 -12.72
C SER A 3 1.42 -7.79 -13.66
N LYS A 4 1.92 -6.82 -14.43
CA LYS A 4 3.10 -6.99 -15.30
C LYS A 4 4.39 -7.14 -14.51
N PHE A 5 4.42 -6.58 -13.29
CA PHE A 5 5.63 -6.44 -12.48
C PHE A 5 5.64 -7.34 -11.24
N PHE A 6 4.48 -7.51 -10.59
CA PHE A 6 4.34 -8.26 -9.36
C PHE A 6 3.72 -9.63 -9.57
N ASN A 7 4.22 -10.62 -8.85
CA ASN A 7 3.60 -11.93 -8.79
C ASN A 7 2.41 -11.94 -7.80
N SER A 8 1.63 -13.03 -7.80
CA SER A 8 0.44 -13.14 -6.95
C SER A 8 0.74 -13.05 -5.46
N SER A 9 1.91 -13.54 -5.01
CA SER A 9 2.32 -13.45 -3.60
C SER A 9 2.62 -12.01 -3.20
N ALA A 10 3.30 -11.24 -4.05
CA ALA A 10 3.58 -9.84 -3.81
C ALA A 10 2.29 -9.00 -3.78
N LEU A 11 1.34 -9.26 -4.68
CA LEU A 11 0.04 -8.60 -4.67
C LEU A 11 -0.76 -8.91 -3.39
N GLN A 12 -0.74 -10.16 -2.93
CA GLN A 12 -1.37 -10.53 -1.66
C GLN A 12 -0.64 -9.90 -0.46
N GLY A 13 0.69 -9.82 -0.50
CA GLY A 13 1.49 -9.14 0.51
C GLY A 13 1.15 -7.66 0.59
N LEU A 14 1.02 -6.99 -0.57
CA LEU A 14 0.59 -5.60 -0.67
C LEU A 14 -0.78 -5.38 -0.04
N ASN A 15 -1.76 -6.24 -0.35
CA ASN A 15 -3.10 -6.16 0.25
C ASN A 15 -3.05 -6.36 1.76
N ARG A 16 -2.35 -7.38 2.26
CA ARG A 16 -2.25 -7.66 3.71
C ARG A 16 -1.60 -6.51 4.49
N ILE A 17 -0.54 -5.90 3.95
CA ILE A 17 0.08 -4.73 4.57
C ILE A 17 -0.84 -3.51 4.46
N GLY A 18 -1.48 -3.34 3.31
CA GLY A 18 -2.48 -2.31 3.04
C GLY A 18 -3.58 -2.31 4.09
N ASP A 19 -4.17 -3.47 4.38
CA ASP A 19 -5.25 -3.60 5.36
C ASP A 19 -4.79 -3.33 6.80
N LEU A 20 -3.52 -3.60 7.12
CA LEU A 20 -2.94 -3.25 8.42
C LEU A 20 -2.71 -1.74 8.57
N LEU A 21 -2.43 -1.04 7.47
CA LEU A 21 -2.20 0.41 7.46
C LEU A 21 -3.50 1.21 7.28
N ILE A 22 -4.43 0.69 6.49
CA ILE A 22 -5.73 1.26 6.14
C ILE A 22 -6.79 0.16 6.34
N PRO A 23 -7.14 -0.12 7.60
CA PRO A 23 -8.21 -1.07 7.89
C PRO A 23 -9.58 -0.48 7.51
N GLN A 24 -10.55 -1.36 7.29
CA GLN A 24 -11.94 -0.95 7.10
C GLN A 24 -12.43 -0.14 8.31
N ASN A 25 -13.21 0.91 8.05
CA ASN A 25 -13.97 1.62 9.07
C ASN A 25 -15.38 1.95 8.53
N ALA A 26 -16.16 2.71 9.31
CA ALA A 26 -17.57 2.97 9.00
C ALA A 26 -17.82 3.54 7.58
N ASP A 27 -16.94 4.42 7.11
CA ASP A 27 -17.12 5.13 5.83
C ASP A 27 -16.09 4.72 4.76
N PHE A 28 -14.94 4.17 5.19
CA PHE A 28 -13.82 3.82 4.32
C PHE A 28 -13.65 2.31 4.17
N PRO A 29 -13.56 1.78 2.93
CA PRO A 29 -13.21 0.38 2.71
C PRO A 29 -11.79 0.09 3.16
N ALA A 30 -11.49 -1.17 3.49
CA ALA A 30 -10.11 -1.61 3.64
C ALA A 30 -9.33 -1.40 2.33
N PHE A 31 -8.00 -1.39 2.40
CA PHE A 31 -7.16 -1.25 1.22
C PHE A 31 -7.47 -2.33 0.17
N SER A 32 -7.55 -3.59 0.58
CA SER A 32 -7.83 -4.72 -0.31
C SER A 32 -9.22 -4.65 -0.94
N GLU A 33 -10.22 -4.18 -0.20
CA GLU A 33 -11.60 -3.99 -0.68
C GLU A 33 -11.71 -2.85 -1.70
N SER A 34 -10.89 -1.81 -1.56
CA SER A 34 -10.88 -0.68 -2.50
C SER A 34 -10.40 -1.05 -3.90
N GLY A 35 -9.80 -2.22 -4.11
CA GLY A 35 -9.22 -2.61 -5.39
C GLY A 35 -8.03 -1.74 -5.83
N ALA A 36 -7.54 -0.84 -4.98
CA ALA A 36 -6.46 0.10 -5.29
C ALA A 36 -5.19 -0.60 -5.81
N ALA A 37 -4.89 -1.78 -5.28
CA ALA A 37 -3.75 -2.59 -5.68
C ALA A 37 -3.73 -2.97 -7.18
N GLN A 38 -4.88 -2.95 -7.86
CA GLN A 38 -4.98 -3.28 -9.30
C GLN A 38 -4.23 -2.27 -10.17
N ASN A 39 -4.05 -1.04 -9.68
CA ASN A 39 -3.36 0.04 -10.40
C ASN A 39 -1.88 0.13 -10.02
N VAL A 40 -1.31 -0.89 -9.37
CA VAL A 40 0.10 -0.87 -8.94
C VAL A 40 1.06 -0.74 -10.12
N ASP A 41 0.71 -1.29 -11.28
CA ASP A 41 1.55 -1.23 -12.47
C ASP A 41 1.80 0.21 -12.95
N ASP A 42 0.82 1.10 -12.81
CA ASP A 42 0.94 2.52 -13.17
C ASP A 42 2.00 3.23 -12.32
N LEU A 43 2.17 2.78 -11.07
CA LEU A 43 3.18 3.31 -10.16
C LEU A 43 4.57 2.72 -10.46
N LEU A 44 4.62 1.45 -10.85
CA LEU A 44 5.87 0.71 -11.08
C LEU A 44 6.46 0.96 -12.48
N GLU A 45 5.68 1.41 -13.46
CA GLU A 45 6.13 1.62 -14.84
C GLU A 45 7.34 2.56 -14.95
N TYR A 46 7.47 3.51 -14.03
CA TYR A 46 8.57 4.49 -14.01
C TYR A 46 9.67 4.14 -13.01
N ALA A 47 9.56 3.02 -12.29
CA ALA A 47 10.55 2.59 -11.32
C ALA A 47 11.69 1.80 -11.99
N LEU A 48 12.87 1.80 -11.37
CA LEU A 48 13.99 0.99 -11.84
C LEU A 48 13.65 -0.50 -11.69
N ALA A 49 13.92 -1.30 -12.72
CA ALA A 49 13.55 -2.73 -12.74
C ALA A 49 14.13 -3.52 -11.55
N GLU A 50 15.33 -3.16 -11.08
CA GLU A 50 15.96 -3.77 -9.91
C GLU A 50 15.17 -3.50 -8.62
N ASP A 51 14.71 -2.26 -8.43
CA ASP A 51 13.89 -1.87 -7.28
C ASP A 51 12.53 -2.58 -7.30
N VAL A 52 11.91 -2.70 -8.48
CA VAL A 52 10.65 -3.43 -8.67
C VAL A 52 10.81 -4.90 -8.30
N SER A 53 11.88 -5.55 -8.73
CA SER A 53 12.17 -6.96 -8.42
C SER A 53 12.42 -7.19 -6.92
N LEU A 54 13.18 -6.28 -6.28
CA LEU A 54 13.41 -6.33 -4.85
C LEU A 54 12.12 -6.13 -4.05
N LEU A 55 11.30 -5.15 -4.46
CA LEU A 55 10.01 -4.89 -3.83
C LEU A 55 9.05 -6.06 -3.99
N ASN A 56 8.96 -6.67 -5.17
CA ASN A 56 8.20 -7.91 -5.41
C ASN A 56 8.64 -9.02 -4.45
N THR A 57 9.94 -9.19 -4.24
CA THR A 57 10.48 -10.19 -3.31
C THR A 57 10.10 -9.86 -1.86
N VAL A 58 10.28 -8.61 -1.43
CA VAL A 58 9.92 -8.17 -0.08
C VAL A 58 8.44 -8.41 0.20
N LEU A 59 7.55 -7.95 -0.68
CA LEU A 59 6.11 -8.15 -0.53
C LEU A 59 5.72 -9.63 -0.54
N GLY A 60 6.37 -10.44 -1.39
CA GLY A 60 6.21 -11.89 -1.41
C GLY A 60 6.59 -12.53 -0.07
N VAL A 61 7.68 -12.09 0.56
CA VAL A 61 8.06 -12.54 1.91
C VAL A 61 7.02 -12.11 2.95
N MET A 62 6.54 -10.88 2.89
CA MET A 62 5.51 -10.39 3.82
C MET A 62 4.21 -11.20 3.73
N HIS A 63 3.87 -11.66 2.52
CA HIS A 63 2.73 -12.56 2.32
C HIS A 63 2.89 -13.91 3.02
N LEU A 64 4.11 -14.42 3.19
CA LEU A 64 4.37 -15.68 3.88
C LEU A 64 4.34 -15.55 5.41
N LEU A 65 4.44 -14.33 5.94
CA LEU A 65 4.47 -14.12 7.38
C LEU A 65 3.10 -14.41 8.02
N PRO A 66 3.06 -15.06 9.20
CA PRO A 66 1.85 -15.11 10.02
C PRO A 66 1.33 -13.71 10.33
N GLU A 67 0.02 -13.57 10.50
CA GLU A 67 -0.61 -12.26 10.73
C GLU A 67 -0.06 -11.54 11.98
N SER A 68 0.21 -12.28 13.05
CA SER A 68 0.81 -11.74 14.28
C SER A 68 2.20 -11.14 14.03
N THR A 69 3.04 -11.83 13.25
CA THR A 69 4.38 -11.37 12.88
C THR A 69 4.33 -10.16 11.95
N LEU A 70 3.44 -10.20 10.95
CA LEU A 70 3.26 -9.10 10.02
C LEU A 70 2.75 -7.84 10.73
N SER A 71 1.75 -7.97 11.59
CA SER A 71 1.22 -6.88 12.42
C SER A 71 2.29 -6.31 13.36
N TRP A 72 3.07 -7.18 14.01
CA TRP A 72 4.20 -6.75 14.83
C TRP A 72 5.24 -5.96 14.03
N LEU A 73 5.59 -6.44 12.84
CA LEU A 73 6.53 -5.77 11.95
C LEU A 73 6.02 -4.39 11.53
N VAL A 74 4.74 -4.28 11.13
CA VAL A 74 4.11 -3.01 10.77
C VAL A 74 4.16 -2.01 11.93
N ARG A 75 3.83 -2.45 13.15
CA ARG A 75 3.96 -1.61 14.36
C ARG A 75 5.40 -1.19 14.63
N ARG A 76 6.37 -2.09 14.40
CA ARG A 76 7.79 -1.78 14.56
C ARG A 76 8.29 -0.78 13.52
N MET A 77 7.82 -0.89 12.28
CA MET A 77 8.09 0.07 11.21
C MET A 77 7.57 1.47 11.58
N GLU A 78 6.37 1.56 12.15
CA GLU A 78 5.77 2.84 12.55
C GLU A 78 6.49 3.51 13.72
N THR A 79 6.97 2.72 14.68
CA THR A 79 7.68 3.21 15.86
C THR A 79 9.17 3.44 15.64
N SER A 80 9.72 3.02 14.49
CA SER A 80 11.15 3.09 14.17
C SER A 80 11.73 4.52 14.15
N ASN A 81 10.88 5.54 13.99
CA ASN A 81 11.28 6.95 13.99
C ASN A 81 11.88 7.44 15.33
N ARG A 82 11.66 6.71 16.42
CA ARG A 82 12.15 7.09 17.77
C ARG A 82 13.47 6.42 18.15
N ASP A 83 13.90 5.41 17.38
CA ASP A 83 15.04 4.56 17.72
C ASP A 83 16.27 4.92 16.87
N GLN A 84 17.46 4.90 17.47
CA GLN A 84 18.73 5.09 16.78
C GLN A 84 19.38 3.74 16.46
N GLY A 85 19.82 3.53 15.21
CA GLY A 85 20.54 2.33 14.80
C GLY A 85 20.35 1.96 13.32
N ALA A 86 21.18 1.04 12.83
CA ALA A 86 21.10 0.58 11.43
C ALA A 86 19.76 -0.11 11.11
N LEU A 87 19.26 -0.94 12.04
CA LEU A 87 17.98 -1.62 11.89
C LEU A 87 16.79 -0.64 11.89
N SER A 88 16.82 0.42 12.72
CA SER A 88 15.75 1.42 12.74
C SER A 88 15.72 2.22 11.44
N SER A 89 16.89 2.53 10.85
CA SER A 89 16.96 3.18 9.54
C SER A 89 16.32 2.32 8.43
N LEU A 90 16.59 1.01 8.41
CA LEU A 90 15.97 0.09 7.44
C LEU A 90 14.46 0.00 7.63
N LEU A 91 13.98 -0.15 8.87
CA LEU A 91 12.55 -0.18 9.18
C LEU A 91 11.85 1.12 8.80
N ARG A 92 12.53 2.26 8.95
CA ARG A 92 12.02 3.57 8.55
C ARG A 92 11.93 3.69 7.03
N GLN A 93 12.95 3.24 6.30
CA GLN A 93 12.92 3.22 4.84
C GLN A 93 11.79 2.33 4.32
N LEU A 94 11.61 1.16 4.92
CA LEU A 94 10.51 0.25 4.60
C LEU A 94 9.15 0.89 4.91
N ASN A 95 9.02 1.56 6.07
CA ASN A 95 7.80 2.29 6.43
C ASN A 95 7.46 3.37 5.40
N PHE A 96 8.43 4.19 5.00
CA PHE A 96 8.23 5.25 4.00
C PHE A 96 7.87 4.69 2.63
N GLY A 97 8.60 3.67 2.16
CA GLY A 97 8.35 3.05 0.86
C GLY A 97 6.96 2.42 0.78
N LEU A 98 6.60 1.58 1.77
CA LEU A 98 5.31 0.89 1.77
C LEU A 98 4.15 1.86 1.93
N ARG A 99 4.23 2.82 2.86
CA ARG A 99 3.18 3.85 3.02
C ARG A 99 3.04 4.71 1.77
N GLY A 100 4.16 5.10 1.15
CA GLY A 100 4.14 5.89 -0.08
C GLY A 100 3.35 5.19 -1.18
N ILE A 101 3.63 3.91 -1.42
CA ILE A 101 2.91 3.10 -2.42
C ILE A 101 1.44 2.93 -2.04
N ILE A 102 1.17 2.49 -0.82
CA ILE A 102 -0.19 2.17 -0.37
C ILE A 102 -1.09 3.41 -0.39
N PHE A 103 -0.62 4.55 0.12
CA PHE A 103 -1.41 5.78 0.08
C PHE A 103 -1.56 6.37 -1.32
N SER A 104 -0.54 6.26 -2.17
CA SER A 104 -0.64 6.71 -3.57
C SER A 104 -1.68 5.91 -4.35
N LEU A 105 -1.77 4.60 -4.10
CA LEU A 105 -2.78 3.75 -4.74
C LEU A 105 -4.18 4.03 -4.16
N TYR A 106 -4.29 4.09 -2.83
CA TYR A 106 -5.58 4.22 -2.16
C TYR A 106 -6.25 5.58 -2.40
N TYR A 107 -5.47 6.67 -2.37
CA TYR A 107 -5.95 8.04 -2.61
C TYR A 107 -5.67 8.54 -4.02
N GLY A 108 -5.15 7.70 -4.93
CA GLY A 108 -4.80 8.07 -6.30
C GLY A 108 -6.00 8.24 -7.24
N GLY A 109 -7.23 8.11 -6.75
CA GLY A 109 -8.46 8.30 -7.52
C GLY A 109 -8.79 7.21 -8.53
N LYS A 110 -8.01 6.13 -8.55
CA LYS A 110 -8.27 4.90 -9.33
C LYS A 110 -8.73 3.72 -8.47
N ALA A 111 -8.85 3.93 -7.16
CA ALA A 111 -9.46 2.96 -6.27
C ALA A 111 -10.94 2.79 -6.63
N GLY A 112 -11.39 1.53 -6.65
CA GLY A 112 -12.78 1.16 -6.86
C GLY A 112 -13.67 1.47 -5.66
N PHE A 113 -14.93 1.07 -5.79
CA PHE A 113 -15.95 1.29 -4.77
C PHE A 113 -15.83 0.29 -3.63
N GLY A 114 -15.87 0.79 -2.39
CA GLY A 114 -16.04 -0.04 -1.20
C GLY A 114 -17.47 -0.53 -1.02
N GLU A 115 -17.75 -1.23 0.09
CA GLU A 115 -19.11 -1.70 0.44
C GLU A 115 -20.14 -0.56 0.56
N SER A 116 -19.69 0.66 0.89
CA SER A 116 -20.52 1.88 0.93
C SER A 116 -20.91 2.40 -0.46
N GLY A 117 -20.39 1.80 -1.53
CA GLY A 117 -20.60 2.25 -2.91
C GLY A 117 -19.88 3.55 -3.23
N LYS A 118 -18.95 4.00 -2.38
CA LYS A 118 -18.14 5.22 -2.56
C LYS A 118 -16.65 4.88 -2.63
N THR A 119 -15.91 5.65 -3.43
CA THR A 119 -14.44 5.63 -3.47
C THR A 119 -13.86 6.41 -2.29
N PRO A 120 -12.61 6.15 -1.89
CA PRO A 120 -11.95 6.93 -0.83
C PRO A 120 -11.97 8.44 -1.07
N LEU A 121 -11.87 8.89 -2.33
CA LEU A 121 -11.92 10.31 -2.69
C LEU A 121 -13.30 10.93 -2.49
N GLU A 122 -14.37 10.19 -2.76
CA GLU A 122 -15.75 10.65 -2.53
C GLU A 122 -16.05 10.76 -1.04
N VAL A 123 -15.51 9.86 -0.21
CA VAL A 123 -15.70 9.90 1.24
C VAL A 123 -15.03 11.14 1.86
N ILE A 124 -13.85 11.53 1.37
CA ILE A 124 -13.18 12.76 1.82
C ILE A 124 -13.75 14.05 1.20
N GLY A 125 -14.74 13.95 0.31
CA GLY A 125 -15.34 15.09 -0.38
C GLY A 125 -14.39 15.78 -1.36
N TYR A 126 -13.45 15.05 -1.96
CA TYR A 126 -12.52 15.61 -2.93
C TYR A 126 -13.24 15.92 -4.26
N ASP A 127 -13.22 17.19 -4.65
CA ASP A 127 -13.77 17.70 -5.90
C ASP A 127 -12.65 18.23 -6.80
N LEU A 128 -12.44 17.60 -7.95
CA LEU A 128 -11.35 17.92 -8.86
C LEU A 128 -11.73 19.14 -9.70
N LYS A 129 -11.39 20.33 -9.19
CA LYS A 129 -11.56 21.59 -9.92
C LYS A 129 -10.44 21.74 -10.95
N ARG A 130 -10.72 21.37 -12.20
CA ARG A 130 -9.83 21.68 -13.33
C ARG A 130 -9.80 23.19 -13.52
N VAL A 131 -8.59 23.76 -13.57
CA VAL A 131 -8.37 25.13 -14.03
C VAL A 131 -8.14 25.03 -15.54
N ASP A 132 -9.13 25.45 -16.32
CA ASP A 132 -8.95 25.58 -17.77
C ASP A 132 -7.86 26.63 -18.02
N THR A 133 -6.80 26.24 -18.71
CA THR A 133 -5.68 27.11 -19.10
C THR A 133 -5.84 27.53 -20.55
#